data_AF-A0A6L5FNE5-F1
#
_entry.id   AF-A0A6L5FNE5-F1
#
_cell.length_a   1.000
_cell.length_b   1.000
_cell.length_c   1.000
_cell.angle_alpha   90.00
_cell.angle_beta   90.00
_cell.angle_gamma   90.00
#
_symmetry.space_group_name_H-M   'P 1'
#
loop_
_entity.id
_entity.type
_entity.pdbx_description
1 polymer ?
#
loop_
_entity_poly.entity_id
_entity_poly.type
_entity_poly.pdbx_seq_one_letter_code
_entity_poly.pdbx_strand_id
1 'polypeptide(L)'
;MAVTTLTTSWLGYNKNNGKLLFWDGVRFRPLQEAAGYATAEHTHPIADVTGLQAALDAKYGAGADAEFDTVAIGGATADATNKLALAAAASLFDHAGAGHQVKINRNASGDTASFLFQRGYSTRAEFGNIGSDDFELKVSPDGAAFHQSFVINADNGNVGFAKPFGTHGGPQFAQIASGAVTVTKGYAVVSCETGSADDLATINGAFDGALLALSGTAGETITVKDGTGNLKLAGDCVLDNFDDTLTLIKRGTDWLELSRSNNG
;
A
#
# COMPACT_ATOMS: atom_id res chain seq x y z
N MET A 1 70.41 -2.00 7.94
CA MET A 1 71.61 -2.42 7.19
C MET A 1 72.83 -2.10 8.06
N ALA A 2 73.38 -3.08 8.79
CA ALA A 2 74.58 -2.87 9.61
C ALA A 2 75.81 -3.02 8.70
N VAL A 3 76.53 -1.93 8.45
CA VAL A 3 77.80 -1.96 7.71
C VAL A 3 78.89 -2.33 8.71
N THR A 4 79.40 -3.56 8.64
CA THR A 4 80.28 -4.13 9.68
C THR A 4 81.77 -3.83 9.52
N THR A 5 82.22 -3.15 8.45
CA THR A 5 83.61 -2.65 8.35
C THR A 5 83.75 -1.59 7.25
N LEU A 6 84.23 -0.40 7.59
CA LEU A 6 84.65 0.64 6.63
C LEU A 6 86.13 0.42 6.27
N THR A 7 86.44 0.16 5.00
CA THR A 7 87.80 -0.19 4.51
C THR A 7 88.60 1.00 3.94
N THR A 8 88.17 2.25 4.17
CA THR A 8 88.90 3.44 3.70
C THR A 8 89.08 4.51 4.78
N SER A 9 90.22 5.20 4.70
CA SER A 9 90.95 5.92 5.76
C SER A 9 90.42 7.30 6.21
N TRP A 10 89.16 7.64 6.02
CA TRP A 10 88.72 9.05 6.10
C TRP A 10 87.59 9.26 7.10
N LEU A 11 87.90 9.00 8.37
CA LEU A 11 87.13 9.47 9.53
C LEU A 11 87.78 10.76 10.05
N GLY A 12 87.01 11.85 10.08
CA GLY A 12 87.44 13.15 10.58
C GLY A 12 86.64 13.55 11.81
N TYR A 13 87.23 14.34 12.71
CA TYR A 13 86.51 14.97 13.82
C TYR A 13 86.49 16.49 13.60
N ASN A 14 85.30 17.06 13.51
CA ASN A 14 85.15 18.49 13.37
C ASN A 14 85.22 19.15 14.77
N LYS A 15 86.38 19.73 15.08
CA LYS A 15 86.62 20.37 16.39
C LYS A 15 85.68 21.54 16.70
N ASN A 16 85.07 22.16 15.68
CA ASN A 16 84.21 23.32 15.87
C ASN A 16 82.79 22.93 16.34
N ASN A 17 82.33 21.71 16.03
CA ASN A 17 80.99 21.25 16.41
C ASN A 17 80.95 19.87 17.08
N GLY A 18 82.12 19.27 17.32
CA GLY A 18 82.28 18.01 18.04
C GLY A 18 81.75 16.77 17.31
N LYS A 19 81.51 16.83 16.00
CA LYS A 19 80.94 15.71 15.25
C LYS A 19 82.02 14.88 14.55
N LEU A 20 81.86 13.56 14.60
CA LEU A 20 82.58 12.65 13.71
C LEU A 20 82.00 12.78 12.30
N LEU A 21 82.86 12.76 11.30
CA LEU A 21 82.54 12.85 9.87
C LEU A 21 83.14 11.64 9.15
N PHE A 22 82.46 11.15 8.12
CA PHE A 22 83.01 10.15 7.20
C PHE A 22 83.00 10.69 5.78
N TRP A 23 83.98 10.30 4.97
CA TRP A 23 84.02 10.62 3.53
C TRP A 23 83.13 9.66 2.74
N ASP A 24 82.17 10.19 1.98
CA ASP A 24 81.23 9.38 1.17
C ASP A 24 81.71 9.12 -0.28
N GLY A 25 82.92 9.56 -0.62
CA GLY A 25 83.47 9.53 -1.98
C GLY A 25 83.48 10.91 -2.65
N VAL A 26 82.68 11.87 -2.18
CA VAL A 26 82.54 13.21 -2.79
C VAL A 26 82.73 14.34 -1.78
N ARG A 27 82.26 14.16 -0.53
CA ARG A 27 82.43 15.13 0.56
C ARG A 27 82.45 14.44 1.92
N PHE A 28 83.01 15.13 2.92
CA PHE A 28 82.82 14.73 4.32
C PHE A 28 81.37 14.98 4.74
N ARG A 29 80.70 13.94 5.23
CA ARG A 29 79.35 14.03 5.84
C ARG A 29 79.43 13.72 7.32
N PRO A 30 78.59 14.33 8.16
CA PRO A 30 78.50 13.94 9.56
C PRO A 30 78.09 12.48 9.68
N LEU A 31 78.77 11.76 10.57
CA LEU A 31 78.29 10.50 11.09
C LEU A 31 77.08 10.82 11.98
N GLN A 32 75.90 10.86 11.37
CA GLN A 32 74.65 11.11 12.08
C GLN A 32 74.23 9.79 12.75
N GLU A 33 74.17 9.79 14.08
CA GLU A 33 73.42 8.76 14.82
C GLU A 33 72.01 8.71 14.23
N ALA A 34 71.40 7.54 14.04
CA ALA A 34 70.07 7.39 13.46
C ALA A 34 68.93 7.98 14.33
N ALA A 35 69.24 8.98 15.17
CA ALA A 35 68.29 9.78 15.90
C ALA A 35 67.52 10.67 14.91
N GLY A 36 66.24 10.34 14.70
CA GLY A 36 65.29 11.19 13.98
C GLY A 36 64.63 10.56 12.75
N TYR A 37 65.00 9.35 12.35
CA TYR A 37 64.19 8.60 11.38
C TYR A 37 62.97 8.02 12.07
N ALA A 38 61.79 8.13 11.44
CA ALA A 38 60.61 7.44 11.93
C ALA A 38 60.85 5.92 11.95
N THR A 39 60.27 5.24 12.93
CA THR A 39 60.28 3.78 13.01
C THR A 39 59.64 3.18 11.75
N ALA A 40 60.08 1.97 11.35
CA ALA A 40 59.59 1.29 10.14
C ALA A 40 58.07 1.12 10.13
N GLU A 41 57.48 1.00 11.32
CA GLU A 41 56.06 1.22 11.56
C GLU A 41 55.89 2.45 12.45
N HIS A 42 55.07 3.40 12.00
CA HIS A 42 54.64 4.54 12.80
C HIS A 42 53.20 4.90 12.43
N THR A 43 52.56 5.66 13.30
CA THR A 43 51.18 6.14 13.14
C THR A 43 51.17 7.66 13.12
N HIS A 44 50.27 8.24 12.33
CA HIS A 44 49.93 9.66 12.39
C HIS A 44 48.53 9.83 12.97
N PRO A 45 48.33 10.59 14.05
CA PRO A 45 47.01 11.11 14.35
C PRO A 45 46.48 11.93 13.17
N ILE A 46 45.16 11.92 12.97
CA ILE A 46 44.50 12.64 11.86
C ILE A 46 44.88 14.13 11.86
N ALA A 47 45.12 14.71 13.04
CA ALA A 47 45.56 16.09 13.20
C ALA A 47 46.92 16.41 12.53
N ASP A 48 47.77 15.40 12.29
CA ASP A 48 49.08 15.59 11.65
C ASP A 48 48.97 15.79 10.13
N VAL A 49 47.82 15.46 9.55
CA VAL A 49 47.59 15.56 8.10
C VAL A 49 46.67 16.74 7.83
N THR A 50 47.29 17.91 7.57
CA THR A 50 46.57 19.14 7.26
C THR A 50 45.53 18.92 6.14
N GLY A 51 44.26 19.25 6.43
CA GLY A 51 43.15 19.11 5.48
C GLY A 51 42.48 17.73 5.46
N LEU A 52 43.04 16.72 6.12
CA LEU A 52 42.43 15.38 6.17
C LEU A 52 41.11 15.39 6.93
N GLN A 53 41.03 16.08 8.08
CA GLN A 53 39.77 16.20 8.84
C GLN A 53 38.67 16.82 7.97
N ALA A 54 38.94 17.95 7.30
CA ALA A 54 37.97 18.60 6.43
C ALA A 54 37.57 17.73 5.22
N ALA A 55 38.51 17.01 4.61
CA ALA A 55 38.22 16.10 3.51
C ALA A 55 37.38 14.89 3.97
N LEU A 56 37.66 14.38 5.17
CA LEU A 56 36.87 13.33 5.80
C LEU A 56 35.48 13.83 6.16
N ASP A 57 35.34 15.01 6.75
CA ASP A 57 34.05 15.62 7.09
C ASP A 57 33.20 15.87 5.83
N ALA A 58 33.84 16.36 4.76
CA ALA A 58 33.20 16.55 3.46
C ALA A 58 32.77 15.21 2.82
N LYS A 59 33.51 14.12 3.06
CA LYS A 59 33.19 12.78 2.55
C LYS A 59 32.19 12.02 3.44
N TYR A 60 32.18 12.29 4.75
CA TYR A 60 31.22 11.79 5.72
C TYR A 60 29.86 12.47 5.59
N GLY A 61 29.78 13.57 4.84
CA GLY A 61 28.54 14.16 4.35
C GLY A 61 27.48 14.32 5.42
N ALA A 62 27.72 15.15 6.45
CA ALA A 62 26.68 15.61 7.40
C ALA A 62 25.72 14.52 7.97
N GLY A 63 26.15 13.26 8.02
CA GLY A 63 25.22 12.12 7.97
C GLY A 63 24.86 11.45 9.29
N ALA A 64 25.10 12.10 10.44
CA ALA A 64 24.60 11.57 11.71
C ALA A 64 23.22 12.13 12.08
N ASP A 65 22.93 13.39 11.70
CA ASP A 65 21.75 14.15 12.13
C ASP A 65 21.09 14.96 10.98
N ALA A 66 21.22 14.52 9.73
CA ALA A 66 20.66 15.25 8.60
C ALA A 66 19.11 15.26 8.60
N GLU A 67 18.52 16.45 8.79
CA GLU A 67 17.12 16.70 8.48
C GLU A 67 16.97 16.87 6.95
N PHE A 68 16.30 15.93 6.31
CA PHE A 68 16.00 16.01 4.88
C PHE A 68 14.65 16.71 4.68
N ASP A 69 14.67 17.89 4.06
CA ASP A 69 13.44 18.60 3.70
C ASP A 69 12.61 17.85 2.66
N THR A 70 13.28 17.14 1.73
CA THR A 70 12.66 16.25 0.74
C THR A 70 13.48 14.98 0.52
N VAL A 71 12.80 13.89 0.19
CA VAL A 71 13.35 12.56 -0.09
C VAL A 71 12.72 12.03 -1.38
N ALA A 72 13.55 11.77 -2.39
CA ALA A 72 13.13 11.20 -3.67
C ALA A 72 13.84 9.87 -3.94
N ILE A 73 13.08 8.85 -4.32
CA ILE A 73 13.58 7.48 -4.53
C ILE A 73 13.14 6.97 -5.90
N GLY A 74 14.04 6.27 -6.61
CA GLY A 74 13.72 5.57 -7.86
C GLY A 74 13.51 6.48 -9.08
N GLY A 75 14.01 7.71 -9.05
CA GLY A 75 13.83 8.70 -10.13
C GLY A 75 12.55 9.52 -10.01
N ALA A 76 11.86 9.47 -8.86
CA ALA A 76 10.80 10.41 -8.54
C ALA A 76 11.34 11.85 -8.39
N THR A 77 10.44 12.82 -8.49
CA THR A 77 10.70 14.22 -8.14
C THR A 77 9.92 14.55 -6.88
N ALA A 78 10.62 14.81 -5.78
CA ALA A 78 10.00 15.37 -4.58
C ALA A 78 9.80 16.88 -4.75
N ASP A 79 8.78 17.43 -4.10
CA ASP A 79 8.44 18.86 -4.16
C ASP A 79 7.95 19.35 -2.79
N ALA A 80 7.54 20.63 -2.70
CA ALA A 80 7.10 21.24 -1.44
C ALA A 80 5.82 20.59 -0.85
N THR A 81 5.05 19.87 -1.67
CA THR A 81 3.84 19.15 -1.28
C THR A 81 4.16 17.67 -1.02
N ASN A 82 4.82 17.01 -1.98
CA ASN A 82 5.22 15.61 -1.93
C ASN A 82 6.66 15.49 -1.44
N LYS A 83 6.88 15.80 -0.16
CA LYS A 83 8.22 15.76 0.45
C LYS A 83 8.86 14.38 0.45
N LEU A 84 8.05 13.31 0.48
CA LEU A 84 8.50 11.94 0.22
C LEU A 84 7.90 11.46 -1.10
N ALA A 85 8.75 11.27 -2.12
CA ALA A 85 8.34 10.82 -3.44
C ALA A 85 9.07 9.51 -3.82
N LEU A 86 8.31 8.53 -4.29
CA LEU A 86 8.82 7.22 -4.67
C LEU A 86 8.26 6.81 -6.04
N ALA A 87 9.16 6.56 -6.99
CA ALA A 87 8.84 6.04 -8.32
C ALA A 87 9.49 4.66 -8.44
N ALA A 88 8.74 3.62 -8.11
CA ALA A 88 9.22 2.25 -8.14
C ALA A 88 8.08 1.29 -8.47
N ALA A 89 8.42 0.04 -8.80
CA ALA A 89 7.42 -1.00 -9.03
C ALA A 89 6.63 -1.36 -7.75
N ALA A 90 7.22 -1.18 -6.56
CA ALA A 90 6.58 -1.46 -5.28
C ALA A 90 7.24 -0.66 -4.13
N SER A 91 6.50 -0.52 -3.03
CA SER A 91 6.96 0.00 -1.75
C SER A 91 6.74 -1.09 -0.70
N LEU A 92 7.81 -1.59 -0.07
CA LEU A 92 7.72 -2.57 1.01
C LEU A 92 7.93 -1.89 2.36
N PHE A 93 6.97 -2.05 3.26
CA PHE A 93 7.06 -1.63 4.66
C PHE A 93 7.00 -2.88 5.54
N ASP A 94 8.13 -3.28 6.11
CA ASP A 94 8.27 -4.53 6.86
C ASP A 94 8.47 -4.29 8.37
N HIS A 95 8.17 -5.31 9.18
CA HIS A 95 8.38 -5.29 10.62
C HIS A 95 9.65 -6.04 11.02
N ALA A 96 10.24 -5.65 12.13
CA ALA A 96 11.34 -6.39 12.77
C ALA A 96 10.89 -7.17 14.02
N GLY A 97 9.59 -7.50 14.14
CA GLY A 97 9.05 -8.20 15.31
C GLY A 97 7.55 -7.98 15.49
N ALA A 98 7.15 -7.38 16.62
CA ALA A 98 5.76 -7.38 17.10
C ALA A 98 4.73 -6.63 16.22
N GLY A 99 5.14 -5.80 15.25
CA GLY A 99 4.20 -5.14 14.33
C GLY A 99 4.81 -4.01 13.49
N HIS A 100 4.00 -3.47 12.58
CA HIS A 100 4.28 -2.29 11.75
C HIS A 100 3.00 -1.44 11.65
N GLN A 101 3.13 -0.11 11.68
CA GLN A 101 1.99 0.81 11.61
C GLN A 101 2.32 2.02 10.76
N VAL A 102 1.39 2.41 9.88
CA VAL A 102 1.40 3.72 9.21
C VAL A 102 0.42 4.63 9.94
N LYS A 103 0.93 5.72 10.50
CA LYS A 103 0.12 6.73 11.20
C LYS A 103 -0.04 7.94 10.28
N ILE A 104 -1.28 8.22 9.90
CA ILE A 104 -1.65 9.38 9.08
C ILE A 104 -2.48 10.29 9.97
N ASN A 105 -2.01 11.50 10.21
CA ASN A 105 -2.70 12.50 11.02
C ASN A 105 -3.19 13.64 10.14
N ARG A 106 -4.32 14.22 10.52
CA ARG A 106 -4.87 15.44 9.92
C ARG A 106 -5.05 16.51 11.00
N ASN A 107 -5.15 17.77 10.59
CA ASN A 107 -5.15 18.90 11.52
C ASN A 107 -6.55 19.18 12.12
N ALA A 108 -7.60 19.06 11.32
CA ALA A 108 -9.00 19.21 11.75
C ALA A 108 -9.90 18.11 11.17
N SER A 109 -11.11 17.96 11.70
CA SER A 109 -12.10 16.97 11.24
C SER A 109 -12.55 17.19 9.78
N GLY A 110 -12.50 18.44 9.31
CA GLY A 110 -12.78 18.80 7.92
C GLY A 110 -11.63 18.55 6.94
N ASP A 111 -10.45 18.13 7.43
CA ASP A 111 -9.29 17.83 6.58
C ASP A 111 -9.31 16.36 6.12
N THR A 112 -8.40 16.02 5.20
CA THR A 112 -8.29 14.68 4.63
C THR A 112 -7.10 13.90 5.17
N ALA A 113 -7.34 12.69 5.64
CA ALA A 113 -6.34 11.66 5.88
C ALA A 113 -6.76 10.39 5.10
N SER A 114 -6.12 10.12 3.96
CA SER A 114 -6.58 9.09 3.03
C SER A 114 -5.45 8.42 2.26
N PHE A 115 -5.78 7.27 1.67
CA PHE A 115 -5.02 6.69 0.57
C PHE A 115 -5.74 6.95 -0.75
N LEU A 116 -5.02 7.55 -1.71
CA LEU A 116 -5.54 7.96 -3.00
C LEU A 116 -5.00 7.05 -4.11
N PHE A 117 -5.91 6.44 -4.89
CA PHE A 117 -5.58 5.57 -6.01
C PHE A 117 -5.82 6.32 -7.32
N GLN A 118 -4.80 6.37 -8.19
CA GLN A 118 -4.83 7.19 -9.39
C GLN A 118 -4.38 6.42 -10.63
N ARG A 119 -4.82 6.90 -11.81
CA ARG A 119 -4.26 6.53 -13.12
C ARG A 119 -4.02 7.80 -13.92
N GLY A 120 -2.75 8.06 -14.27
CA GLY A 120 -2.36 9.25 -15.03
C GLY A 120 -2.77 10.55 -14.33
N TYR A 121 -2.51 10.65 -13.02
CA TYR A 121 -2.88 11.79 -12.17
C TYR A 121 -4.38 12.10 -12.06
N SER A 122 -5.24 11.21 -12.55
CA SER A 122 -6.69 11.25 -12.33
C SER A 122 -7.08 10.23 -11.26
N THR A 123 -7.73 10.72 -10.21
CA THR A 123 -8.21 9.90 -9.09
C THR A 123 -9.25 8.87 -9.54
N ARG A 124 -9.13 7.65 -9.04
CA ARG A 124 -10.03 6.52 -9.32
C ARG A 124 -10.72 5.99 -8.08
N ALA A 125 -10.03 6.00 -6.95
CA ALA A 125 -10.60 5.67 -5.67
C ALA A 125 -9.87 6.41 -4.55
N GLU A 126 -10.54 6.63 -3.44
CA GLU A 126 -9.97 7.21 -2.24
C GLU A 126 -10.67 6.60 -1.02
N PHE A 127 -9.91 6.17 -0.01
CA PHE A 127 -10.47 5.78 1.28
C PHE A 127 -9.73 6.43 2.44
N GLY A 128 -10.45 6.71 3.51
CA GLY A 128 -9.92 7.35 4.70
C GLY A 128 -10.95 8.24 5.39
N ASN A 129 -10.48 9.19 6.18
CA ASN A 129 -11.32 10.26 6.73
C ASN A 129 -11.23 11.47 5.81
N ILE A 130 -12.31 11.74 5.08
CA ILE A 130 -12.31 12.66 3.93
C ILE A 130 -13.35 13.76 4.21
N GLY A 131 -12.91 14.88 4.78
CA GLY A 131 -13.80 16.00 5.07
C GLY A 131 -14.76 15.81 6.26
N SER A 132 -14.65 14.70 6.99
CA SER A 132 -15.38 14.42 8.25
C SER A 132 -14.64 13.39 9.10
N ASP A 133 -15.06 13.16 10.35
CA ASP A 133 -14.55 12.08 11.23
C ASP A 133 -15.01 10.68 10.84
N ASP A 134 -15.98 10.56 9.94
CA ASP A 134 -16.39 9.26 9.41
C ASP A 134 -15.29 8.67 8.50
N PHE A 135 -15.21 7.34 8.46
CA PHE A 135 -14.33 6.64 7.54
C PHE A 135 -15.12 6.22 6.30
N GLU A 136 -14.64 6.56 5.11
CA GLU A 136 -15.38 6.30 3.87
C GLU A 136 -14.49 5.75 2.75
N LEU A 137 -15.14 5.17 1.74
CA LEU A 137 -14.57 4.83 0.44
C LEU A 137 -15.40 5.50 -0.65
N LYS A 138 -14.74 6.21 -1.56
CA LYS A 138 -15.35 6.75 -2.78
C LYS A 138 -14.58 6.33 -4.02
N VAL A 139 -15.28 6.21 -5.13
CA VAL A 139 -14.72 5.86 -6.45
C VAL A 139 -15.10 6.90 -7.49
N SER A 140 -14.28 7.05 -8.52
CA SER A 140 -14.51 8.02 -9.59
C SER A 140 -14.22 7.43 -10.97
N PRO A 141 -15.15 7.56 -11.94
CA PRO A 141 -14.92 7.15 -13.32
C PRO A 141 -13.99 8.11 -14.09
N ASP A 142 -13.76 9.34 -13.62
CA ASP A 142 -13.05 10.40 -14.38
C ASP A 142 -12.06 11.24 -13.55
N GLY A 143 -12.07 11.14 -12.22
CA GLY A 143 -11.30 11.95 -11.29
C GLY A 143 -11.98 13.26 -10.88
N ALA A 144 -13.21 13.51 -11.32
CA ALA A 144 -13.98 14.70 -11.01
C ALA A 144 -15.33 14.36 -10.35
N ALA A 145 -16.09 13.43 -10.93
CA ALA A 145 -17.34 12.93 -10.35
C ALA A 145 -17.03 11.78 -9.37
N PHE A 146 -17.51 11.88 -8.14
CA PHE A 146 -17.28 10.84 -7.12
C PHE A 146 -18.59 10.15 -6.74
N HIS A 147 -18.49 8.84 -6.55
CA HIS A 147 -19.54 7.99 -6.00
C HIS A 147 -19.05 7.44 -4.67
N GLN A 148 -19.69 7.85 -3.58
CA GLN A 148 -19.47 7.25 -2.26
C GLN A 148 -19.96 5.80 -2.29
N SER A 149 -19.18 4.87 -1.74
CA SER A 149 -19.54 3.45 -1.67
C SER A 149 -20.17 3.15 -0.30
N PHE A 150 -19.40 3.39 0.76
CA PHE A 150 -19.85 3.26 2.14
C PHE A 150 -19.25 4.34 3.02
N VAL A 151 -19.87 4.54 4.17
CA VAL A 151 -19.45 5.41 5.26
C VAL A 151 -19.58 4.63 6.56
N ILE A 152 -18.57 4.72 7.41
CA ILE A 152 -18.59 4.19 8.77
C ILE A 152 -18.68 5.39 9.71
N ASN A 153 -19.79 5.47 10.44
CA ASN A 153 -20.02 6.56 11.38
C ASN A 153 -19.01 6.50 12.55
N ALA A 154 -18.36 7.63 12.82
CA ALA A 154 -17.31 7.71 13.84
C ALA A 154 -17.80 7.46 15.28
N ASP A 155 -19.05 7.82 15.58
CA ASP A 155 -19.59 7.77 16.94
C ASP A 155 -20.04 6.36 17.35
N ASN A 156 -20.51 5.55 16.39
CA ASN A 156 -21.14 4.26 16.68
C ASN A 156 -20.67 3.09 15.79
N GLY A 157 -19.82 3.33 14.79
CA GLY A 157 -19.30 2.30 13.91
C GLY A 157 -20.30 1.73 12.90
N ASN A 158 -21.50 2.32 12.78
CA ASN A 158 -22.49 1.86 11.82
C ASN A 158 -22.02 2.11 10.39
N VAL A 159 -22.15 1.09 9.55
CA VAL A 159 -21.82 1.16 8.13
C VAL A 159 -23.08 1.50 7.33
N GLY A 160 -23.09 2.67 6.71
CA GLY A 160 -24.09 3.06 5.72
C GLY A 160 -23.55 2.86 4.31
N PHE A 161 -24.34 2.28 3.42
CA PHE A 161 -24.05 2.25 1.99
C PHE A 161 -24.76 3.41 1.30
N ALA A 162 -24.05 4.17 0.47
CA ALA A 162 -24.63 5.36 -0.19
C ALA A 162 -25.67 4.98 -1.27
N LYS A 163 -25.71 3.71 -1.67
CA LYS A 163 -26.71 3.10 -2.54
C LYS A 163 -27.22 1.82 -1.88
N PRO A 164 -28.49 1.41 -2.11
CA PRO A 164 -28.99 0.11 -1.66
C PRO A 164 -28.10 -1.01 -2.22
N PHE A 165 -28.23 -2.22 -1.66
CA PHE A 165 -27.53 -3.42 -2.14
C PHE A 165 -27.83 -3.66 -3.63
N GLY A 166 -27.00 -3.06 -4.48
CA GLY A 166 -27.05 -3.21 -5.93
C GLY A 166 -25.92 -4.12 -6.36
N THR A 167 -26.17 -4.92 -7.40
CA THR A 167 -25.07 -5.68 -7.98
C THR A 167 -24.26 -4.81 -8.93
N HIS A 168 -22.93 -4.90 -8.88
CA HIS A 168 -22.06 -4.22 -9.82
C HIS A 168 -22.46 -4.59 -11.26
N GLY A 169 -22.78 -3.60 -12.09
CA GLY A 169 -23.27 -3.81 -13.46
C GLY A 169 -24.76 -4.17 -13.59
N GLY A 170 -25.60 -3.83 -12.60
CA GLY A 170 -27.06 -3.98 -12.66
C GLY A 170 -27.57 -5.37 -12.28
N PRO A 171 -28.90 -5.62 -12.38
CA PRO A 171 -29.49 -6.91 -12.05
C PRO A 171 -28.92 -8.05 -12.89
N GLN A 172 -29.11 -9.28 -12.43
CA GLN A 172 -29.08 -10.45 -13.29
C GLN A 172 -30.44 -10.61 -13.94
N PHE A 173 -30.51 -10.83 -15.25
CA PHE A 173 -31.72 -11.37 -15.86
C PHE A 173 -31.63 -12.89 -15.84
N ALA A 174 -32.59 -13.55 -15.19
CA ALA A 174 -32.58 -14.98 -14.93
C ALA A 174 -33.84 -15.62 -15.49
N GLN A 175 -33.72 -16.22 -16.67
CA GLN A 175 -34.80 -17.00 -17.26
C GLN A 175 -34.95 -18.32 -16.50
N ILE A 176 -36.19 -18.63 -16.11
CA ILE A 176 -36.55 -19.91 -15.51
C ILE A 176 -36.30 -21.03 -16.52
N ALA A 177 -35.81 -22.16 -16.04
CA ALA A 177 -35.70 -23.39 -16.80
C ALA A 177 -36.11 -24.56 -15.91
N SER A 178 -37.17 -25.28 -16.28
CA SER A 178 -37.70 -26.41 -15.50
C SER A 178 -37.98 -26.05 -14.03
N GLY A 179 -38.54 -24.87 -13.81
CA GLY A 179 -38.87 -24.34 -12.48
C GLY A 179 -37.68 -23.92 -11.63
N ALA A 180 -36.51 -23.68 -12.24
CA ALA A 180 -35.31 -23.27 -11.53
C ALA A 180 -34.59 -22.09 -12.19
N VAL A 181 -33.86 -21.31 -11.38
CA VAL A 181 -32.87 -20.34 -11.83
C VAL A 181 -31.54 -20.54 -11.10
N THR A 182 -30.44 -20.05 -11.67
CA THR A 182 -29.14 -19.96 -10.97
C THR A 182 -28.77 -18.50 -10.80
N VAL A 183 -28.58 -18.05 -9.56
CA VAL A 183 -28.23 -16.65 -9.26
C VAL A 183 -26.76 -16.52 -8.87
N THR A 184 -26.13 -15.47 -9.41
CA THR A 184 -24.74 -15.07 -9.07
C THR A 184 -24.67 -13.65 -8.52
N LYS A 185 -25.80 -12.94 -8.52
CA LYS A 185 -25.96 -11.55 -8.13
C LYS A 185 -26.93 -11.43 -6.95
N GLY A 186 -26.80 -10.35 -6.17
CA GLY A 186 -27.71 -10.06 -5.03
C GLY A 186 -29.06 -9.49 -5.46
N TYR A 187 -29.23 -9.16 -6.74
CA TYR A 187 -30.49 -8.77 -7.35
C TYR A 187 -30.67 -9.51 -8.69
N ALA A 188 -31.78 -10.23 -8.84
CA ALA A 188 -32.16 -10.87 -10.09
C ALA A 188 -33.60 -10.51 -10.50
N VAL A 189 -33.78 -10.23 -11.79
CA VAL A 189 -35.07 -10.11 -12.46
C VAL A 189 -35.34 -11.47 -13.10
N VAL A 190 -36.42 -12.13 -12.68
CA VAL A 190 -36.79 -13.46 -13.19
C VAL A 190 -37.77 -13.35 -14.35
N SER A 191 -37.59 -14.21 -15.35
CA SER A 191 -38.47 -14.29 -16.51
C SER A 191 -38.92 -15.72 -16.79
N CYS A 192 -40.07 -15.89 -17.44
CA CYS A 192 -40.64 -17.19 -17.80
C CYS A 192 -39.72 -17.97 -18.75
N GLU A 193 -39.71 -19.30 -18.65
CA GLU A 193 -39.03 -20.19 -19.61
C GLU A 193 -39.68 -20.06 -20.99
N THR A 194 -41.01 -20.10 -21.01
CA THR A 194 -41.86 -19.92 -22.19
C THR A 194 -43.19 -19.28 -21.79
N GLY A 195 -43.86 -18.62 -22.74
CA GLY A 195 -45.16 -17.99 -22.48
C GLY A 195 -45.07 -16.77 -21.56
N SER A 196 -46.17 -16.48 -20.85
CA SER A 196 -46.30 -15.32 -19.95
C SER A 196 -46.57 -15.69 -18.50
N ALA A 197 -46.50 -16.98 -18.15
CA ALA A 197 -46.66 -17.45 -16.79
C ALA A 197 -45.76 -18.67 -16.52
N ASP A 198 -45.10 -18.70 -15.36
CA ASP A 198 -44.20 -19.79 -14.98
C ASP A 198 -44.07 -19.91 -13.46
N ASP A 199 -43.64 -21.08 -12.99
CA ASP A 199 -43.45 -21.39 -11.58
C ASP A 199 -41.95 -21.46 -11.24
N LEU A 200 -41.50 -20.68 -10.26
CA LEU A 200 -40.14 -20.78 -9.74
C LEU A 200 -40.13 -21.56 -8.43
N ALA A 201 -39.48 -22.72 -8.41
CA ALA A 201 -39.38 -23.60 -7.25
C ALA A 201 -37.95 -23.78 -6.72
N THR A 202 -36.91 -23.52 -7.53
CA THR A 202 -35.52 -23.74 -7.10
C THR A 202 -34.61 -22.59 -7.50
N ILE A 203 -33.83 -22.09 -6.55
CA ILE A 203 -32.77 -21.10 -6.80
C ILE A 203 -31.41 -21.69 -6.44
N ASN A 204 -30.57 -21.89 -7.45
CA ASN A 204 -29.21 -22.40 -7.34
C ASN A 204 -28.18 -21.28 -7.20
N GLY A 205 -26.98 -21.63 -6.72
CA GLY A 205 -25.88 -20.69 -6.52
C GLY A 205 -25.90 -20.00 -5.16
N ALA A 206 -25.11 -18.93 -5.05
CA ALA A 206 -24.82 -18.16 -3.84
C ALA A 206 -24.20 -18.96 -2.66
N PHE A 207 -23.56 -18.25 -1.73
CA PHE A 207 -23.01 -18.83 -0.50
C PHE A 207 -24.04 -18.77 0.63
N ASP A 208 -23.88 -19.61 1.65
CA ASP A 208 -24.74 -19.60 2.84
C ASP A 208 -24.72 -18.23 3.53
N GLY A 209 -25.88 -17.65 3.83
CA GLY A 209 -26.01 -16.29 4.35
C GLY A 209 -26.20 -15.18 3.31
N ALA A 210 -26.15 -15.50 2.01
CA ALA A 210 -26.40 -14.51 0.97
C ALA A 210 -27.83 -13.93 1.03
N LEU A 211 -27.95 -12.63 0.79
CA LEU A 211 -29.22 -11.93 0.55
C LEU A 211 -29.49 -11.87 -0.96
N LEU A 212 -30.74 -12.05 -1.34
CA LEU A 212 -31.21 -11.96 -2.73
C LEU A 212 -32.50 -11.17 -2.78
N ALA A 213 -32.52 -10.09 -3.56
CA ALA A 213 -33.74 -9.48 -4.04
C ALA A 213 -34.14 -10.10 -5.38
N LEU A 214 -35.41 -10.43 -5.53
CA LEU A 214 -36.04 -10.88 -6.76
C LEU A 214 -37.12 -9.90 -7.19
N SER A 215 -37.29 -9.71 -8.49
CA SER A 215 -38.45 -9.04 -9.07
C SER A 215 -38.91 -9.76 -10.35
N GLY A 216 -40.16 -9.53 -10.72
CA GLY A 216 -40.75 -10.06 -11.95
C GLY A 216 -40.32 -9.29 -13.21
N THR A 217 -40.51 -9.92 -14.37
CA THR A 217 -40.37 -9.26 -15.67
C THR A 217 -41.70 -8.63 -16.06
N ALA A 218 -41.67 -7.39 -16.54
CA ALA A 218 -42.90 -6.67 -16.93
C ALA A 218 -43.67 -7.44 -18.01
N GLY A 219 -44.95 -7.74 -17.76
CA GLY A 219 -45.82 -8.49 -18.68
C GLY A 219 -45.75 -10.02 -18.52
N GLU A 220 -45.02 -10.51 -17.53
CA GLU A 220 -44.93 -11.93 -17.17
C GLU A 220 -45.43 -12.15 -15.74
N THR A 221 -46.00 -13.33 -15.47
CA THR A 221 -46.49 -13.75 -14.15
C THR A 221 -45.63 -14.89 -13.62
N ILE A 222 -44.73 -14.60 -12.69
CA ILE A 222 -43.88 -15.62 -12.07
C ILE A 222 -44.45 -15.99 -10.71
N THR A 223 -44.84 -17.25 -10.51
CA THR A 223 -45.26 -17.74 -9.19
C THR A 223 -44.07 -18.40 -8.50
N VAL A 224 -43.50 -17.70 -7.52
CA VAL A 224 -42.47 -18.27 -6.66
C VAL A 224 -43.15 -19.20 -5.65
N LYS A 225 -42.86 -20.50 -5.77
CA LYS A 225 -43.57 -21.57 -5.06
C LYS A 225 -43.05 -21.74 -3.64
N ASP A 226 -43.97 -21.74 -2.68
CA ASP A 226 -43.66 -22.15 -1.32
C ASP A 226 -43.59 -23.67 -1.18
N GLY A 227 -42.74 -24.14 -0.25
CA GLY A 227 -42.60 -25.54 0.11
C GLY A 227 -42.08 -26.46 -0.99
N THR A 228 -41.83 -25.94 -2.18
CA THR A 228 -41.39 -26.68 -3.36
C THR A 228 -39.92 -26.36 -3.65
N GLY A 229 -39.15 -27.37 -4.05
CA GLY A 229 -37.71 -27.24 -4.24
C GLY A 229 -37.01 -26.74 -2.96
N ASN A 230 -36.25 -25.65 -3.08
CA ASN A 230 -35.47 -25.08 -1.97
C ASN A 230 -35.99 -23.72 -1.48
N LEU A 231 -37.25 -23.38 -1.77
CA LEU A 231 -37.85 -22.12 -1.36
C LEU A 231 -38.78 -22.34 -0.14
N LYS A 232 -38.58 -21.52 0.90
CA LYS A 232 -39.37 -21.53 2.14
C LYS A 232 -39.94 -20.13 2.36
N LEU A 233 -41.18 -19.95 1.95
CA LEU A 233 -41.88 -18.67 1.93
C LEU A 233 -43.04 -18.72 2.94
N ALA A 234 -43.73 -17.61 3.16
CA ALA A 234 -45.00 -17.60 3.92
C ALA A 234 -46.19 -18.24 3.15
N GLY A 235 -45.98 -18.62 1.90
CA GLY A 235 -46.96 -19.06 0.91
C GLY A 235 -46.50 -18.65 -0.49
N ASP A 236 -47.12 -19.16 -1.55
CA ASP A 236 -46.77 -18.78 -2.92
C ASP A 236 -46.75 -17.25 -3.07
N CYS A 237 -45.73 -16.74 -3.76
CA CYS A 237 -45.55 -15.32 -4.04
C CYS A 237 -45.62 -15.10 -5.54
N VAL A 238 -46.63 -14.36 -6.01
CA VAL A 238 -46.77 -14.00 -7.43
C VAL A 238 -46.02 -12.69 -7.67
N LEU A 239 -45.17 -12.68 -8.69
CA LEU A 239 -44.50 -11.50 -9.23
C LEU A 239 -45.08 -11.25 -10.63
N ASP A 240 -46.14 -10.44 -10.72
CA ASP A 240 -46.84 -10.12 -11.98
C ASP A 240 -46.77 -8.63 -12.36
N ASN A 241 -46.21 -7.81 -11.47
CA ASN A 241 -45.80 -6.44 -11.73
C ASN A 241 -44.28 -6.32 -11.57
N PHE A 242 -43.67 -5.40 -12.34
CA PHE A 242 -42.26 -5.05 -12.20
C PHE A 242 -41.91 -4.49 -10.81
N ASP A 243 -42.89 -3.90 -10.12
CA ASP A 243 -42.75 -3.35 -8.77
C ASP A 243 -42.92 -4.40 -7.66
N ASP A 244 -43.24 -5.65 -8.01
CA ASP A 244 -43.27 -6.76 -7.07
C ASP A 244 -41.87 -7.22 -6.73
N THR A 245 -41.63 -7.46 -5.44
CA THR A 245 -40.32 -7.87 -4.95
C THR A 245 -40.42 -8.98 -3.92
N LEU A 246 -39.43 -9.87 -3.93
CA LEU A 246 -39.25 -10.89 -2.92
C LEU A 246 -37.80 -10.85 -2.43
N THR A 247 -37.59 -10.61 -1.15
CA THR A 247 -36.27 -10.63 -0.53
C THR A 247 -36.09 -11.92 0.24
N LEU A 248 -35.02 -12.64 -0.07
CA LEU A 248 -34.68 -13.94 0.47
C LEU A 248 -33.30 -13.93 1.15
N ILE A 249 -33.08 -14.87 2.06
CA ILE A 249 -31.79 -15.17 2.65
C ILE A 249 -31.47 -16.66 2.52
N LYS A 250 -30.24 -16.99 2.08
CA LYS A 250 -29.80 -18.39 2.00
C LYS A 250 -29.45 -18.93 3.39
N ARG A 251 -29.95 -20.13 3.69
CA ARG A 251 -29.64 -20.94 4.89
C ARG A 251 -29.44 -22.40 4.48
N GLY A 252 -28.18 -22.83 4.42
CA GLY A 252 -27.80 -24.13 3.88
C GLY A 252 -28.23 -24.27 2.42
N THR A 253 -29.06 -25.27 2.12
CA THR A 253 -29.61 -25.47 0.76
C THR A 253 -30.78 -24.56 0.44
N ASP A 254 -31.46 -24.06 1.47
CA ASP A 254 -32.76 -23.41 1.35
C ASP A 254 -32.64 -21.88 1.26
N TRP A 255 -33.63 -21.26 0.65
CA TRP A 255 -33.87 -19.83 0.64
C TRP A 255 -35.08 -19.53 1.50
N LEU A 256 -34.88 -18.70 2.51
CA LEU A 256 -35.92 -18.28 3.43
C LEU A 256 -36.37 -16.88 3.07
N GLU A 257 -37.68 -16.64 3.08
CA GLU A 257 -38.21 -15.30 2.92
C GLU A 257 -37.85 -14.38 4.09
N LEU A 258 -37.46 -13.15 3.75
CA LEU A 258 -37.35 -12.05 4.70
C LEU A 258 -38.48 -11.03 4.54
N SER A 259 -38.89 -10.77 3.30
CA SER A 259 -39.94 -9.80 2.96
C SER A 259 -40.46 -10.05 1.56
N ARG A 260 -41.73 -9.73 1.34
CA ARG A 260 -42.35 -9.68 0.02
C ARG A 260 -43.11 -8.36 -0.18
N SER A 261 -43.24 -7.93 -1.42
CA SER A 261 -44.17 -6.89 -1.83
C SER A 261 -44.99 -7.40 -3.01
N ASN A 262 -46.29 -7.15 -2.94
CA ASN A 262 -47.21 -7.33 -4.06
C ASN A 262 -47.79 -5.95 -4.32
N ASN A 263 -47.06 -5.19 -5.11
CA ASN A 263 -47.34 -3.80 -5.43
C ASN A 263 -47.89 -3.78 -6.86
N GLY A 264 -49.07 -4.37 -7.02
CA GLY A 264 -49.89 -4.29 -8.22
C GLY A 264 -50.46 -2.90 -8.44
#